data_AF-A0A9X3KQY5-F1
#
_entry.id   AF-A0A9X3KQY5-F1
#
_cell.length_a   1.000
_cell.length_b   1.000
_cell.length_c   1.000
_cell.angle_alpha   90.00
_cell.angle_beta   90.00
_cell.angle_gamma   90.00
#
_symmetry.space_group_name_H-M   'P 1'
#
loop_
_entity.id
_entity.type
_entity.pdbx_description
1 polymer ?
#
loop_
_entity_poly.entity_id
_entity_poly.type
_entity_poly.pdbx_seq_one_letter_code
_entity_poly.pdbx_strand_id
1 'polypeptide(L)'
;MYELGWRLDENQRNALLPGVVYSRDVSDRNRDVCHYSWSGEPRRLKYSLSDDAMIGVLPDRALAFSNPPALSMRIIGKGRKVRLCHARVGWIQSLWNFVDGPRRDILRRNGIANVDATAHLFIDSEGSPLSNGALSKAITRANDRLKPSVRITAHTCRHLHACYFLKHHIEARAAQAGIPVDQLTHEQIYQIAELPARTLQLHLGHEHFEDTETYIEMLIHSWLAPKFYGAWNEALDGLN
;
A
#
# COMPACT_ATOMS: atom_id res chain seq x y z
N MET A 1 6.10 -13.85 9.63
CA MET A 1 5.21 -12.67 9.78
C MET A 1 5.74 -11.55 8.90
N TYR A 2 4.98 -11.16 7.87
CA TYR A 2 5.43 -10.25 6.81
C TYR A 2 4.36 -9.18 6.53
N GLU A 3 4.75 -7.98 6.09
CA GLU A 3 3.89 -6.79 5.97
C GLU A 3 4.03 -6.15 4.56
N LEU A 4 2.93 -5.64 3.98
CA LEU A 4 2.86 -5.01 2.64
C LEU A 4 1.85 -3.85 2.58
N GLY A 5 1.85 -3.10 1.47
CA GLY A 5 1.66 -1.65 1.49
C GLY A 5 2.98 -0.95 1.87
N TRP A 6 2.98 0.36 2.12
CA TRP A 6 4.00 0.89 3.02
C TRP A 6 3.80 0.21 4.35
N ARG A 7 4.82 -0.51 4.82
CA ARG A 7 4.86 -0.90 6.22
C ARG A 7 4.87 0.36 7.07
N LEU A 8 4.45 0.20 8.31
CA LEU A 8 4.41 1.31 9.25
C LEU A 8 5.83 1.84 9.55
N ASP A 9 6.87 1.01 9.44
CA ASP A 9 8.29 1.40 9.51
C ASP A 9 8.91 1.87 8.18
N GLU A 10 8.24 1.62 7.05
CA GLU A 10 8.60 2.14 5.73
C GLU A 10 8.13 3.60 5.53
N ASN A 11 7.19 4.09 6.35
CA ASN A 11 6.53 5.40 6.18
C ASN A 11 7.52 6.58 6.05
N GLN A 12 8.41 6.75 7.03
CA GLN A 12 9.33 7.90 7.07
C GLN A 12 10.30 7.92 5.88
N ARG A 13 10.72 6.74 5.39
CA ARG A 13 11.61 6.60 4.23
C ARG A 13 10.95 6.93 2.89
N ASN A 14 9.64 6.69 2.81
CA ASN A 14 8.94 6.56 1.53
C ASN A 14 7.83 7.56 1.26
N ALA A 15 7.51 8.41 2.23
CA ALA A 15 6.49 9.44 2.11
C ALA A 15 7.17 10.83 2.12
N LEU A 16 7.91 11.17 1.06
CA LEU A 16 8.65 12.44 0.93
C LEU A 16 8.04 13.36 -0.13
N LEU A 17 8.12 14.66 0.09
CA LEU A 17 7.58 15.69 -0.80
C LEU A 17 8.61 16.16 -1.83
N PRO A 18 8.26 16.27 -3.12
CA PRO A 18 9.10 16.91 -4.12
C PRO A 18 9.23 18.42 -3.85
N GLY A 19 10.31 19.02 -4.34
CA GLY A 19 10.62 20.45 -4.18
C GLY A 19 11.36 20.83 -2.89
N VAL A 20 11.33 19.98 -1.87
CA VAL A 20 12.00 20.20 -0.56
C VAL A 20 13.46 19.72 -0.62
N VAL A 21 14.36 20.36 0.13
CA VAL A 21 15.75 19.89 0.31
C VAL A 21 15.77 18.82 1.40
N TYR A 22 16.40 17.69 1.12
CA TYR A 22 16.50 16.56 2.06
C TYR A 22 17.83 15.84 1.91
N SER A 23 18.43 15.46 3.04
CA SER A 23 19.57 14.55 3.09
C SER A 23 19.07 13.14 3.39
N ARG A 24 19.49 12.15 2.60
CA ARG A 24 19.16 10.75 2.88
C ARG A 24 19.98 10.22 4.05
N ASP A 25 19.41 9.28 4.81
CA ASP A 25 20.23 8.41 5.64
C ASP A 25 21.03 7.46 4.74
N VAL A 26 22.36 7.48 4.87
CA VAL A 26 23.26 6.55 4.15
C VAL A 26 23.12 5.13 4.71
N SER A 27 22.66 4.98 5.96
CA SER A 27 22.39 3.68 6.56
C SER A 27 21.34 2.89 5.78
N ASP A 28 20.41 3.55 5.09
CA ASP A 28 19.39 2.90 4.25
C ASP A 28 19.94 2.23 2.98
N ARG A 29 21.20 2.48 2.64
CA ARG A 29 21.90 1.71 1.61
C ARG A 29 22.09 0.26 2.10
N ASN A 30 21.60 -0.71 1.34
CA ASN A 30 22.02 -2.09 1.55
C ASN A 30 23.40 -2.32 0.89
N ARG A 31 24.22 -3.21 1.44
CA ARG A 31 25.40 -3.72 0.72
C ARG A 31 24.99 -4.62 -0.45
N ASP A 32 23.89 -5.34 -0.29
CA ASP A 32 23.40 -6.32 -1.27
C ASP A 32 22.49 -5.70 -2.35
N VAL A 33 22.17 -4.41 -2.22
CA VAL A 33 21.35 -3.64 -3.19
C VAL A 33 22.07 -2.33 -3.51
N CYS A 34 22.72 -2.27 -4.67
CA CYS A 34 23.53 -1.12 -5.06
C CYS A 34 22.68 0.08 -5.49
N HIS A 35 22.41 1.00 -4.56
CA HIS A 35 21.85 2.32 -4.87
C HIS A 35 22.97 3.29 -5.29
N TYR A 36 23.39 3.20 -6.55
CA TYR A 36 24.59 3.90 -7.04
C TYR A 36 24.53 5.44 -6.92
N SER A 37 23.35 6.07 -6.96
CA SER A 37 23.19 7.52 -6.76
C SER A 37 22.84 7.93 -5.32
N TRP A 38 22.77 6.99 -4.37
CA TRP A 38 22.39 7.28 -2.98
C TRP A 38 23.55 7.86 -2.18
N SER A 39 23.47 9.16 -1.91
CA SER A 39 24.39 9.89 -1.03
C SER A 39 23.62 10.54 0.13
N GLY A 40 24.33 10.80 1.23
CA GLY A 40 23.79 11.55 2.37
C GLY A 40 23.81 13.08 2.16
N GLU A 41 24.13 13.53 0.95
CA GLU A 41 24.21 14.94 0.60
C GLU A 41 22.80 15.56 0.57
N PRO A 42 22.63 16.81 1.02
CA PRO A 42 21.37 17.53 0.86
C PRO A 42 21.05 17.72 -0.62
N ARG A 43 19.89 17.23 -1.07
CA ARG A 43 19.43 17.36 -2.46
C ARG A 43 17.99 17.86 -2.49
N ARG A 44 17.66 18.72 -3.47
CA ARG A 44 16.26 19.06 -3.75
C ARG A 44 15.57 17.85 -4.36
N LEU A 45 14.56 17.33 -3.67
CA LEU A 45 13.79 16.17 -4.11
C LEU A 45 12.96 16.51 -5.35
N LYS A 46 12.79 15.54 -6.23
CA LYS A 46 11.90 15.57 -7.40
C LYS A 46 11.32 14.17 -7.60
N TYR A 47 10.12 14.06 -8.14
CA TYR A 47 9.61 12.74 -8.52
C TYR A 47 10.48 12.12 -9.63
N SER A 48 10.84 10.84 -9.49
CA SER A 48 11.54 10.08 -10.53
C SER A 48 11.35 8.57 -10.34
N LEU A 49 11.21 7.86 -11.47
CA LEU A 49 11.19 6.39 -11.51
C LEU A 49 12.54 5.77 -11.94
N SER A 50 13.58 6.59 -12.17
CA SER A 50 14.91 6.13 -12.61
C SER A 50 16.07 6.56 -11.73
N ASP A 51 15.87 7.54 -10.83
CA ASP A 51 16.91 8.04 -9.92
C ASP A 51 16.72 7.44 -8.53
N ASP A 52 17.74 6.74 -8.01
CA ASP A 52 17.70 6.12 -6.69
C ASP A 52 17.65 7.17 -5.57
N ALA A 53 18.27 8.34 -5.75
CA ALA A 53 18.18 9.43 -4.79
C ALA A 53 16.74 9.96 -4.58
N MET A 54 15.80 9.58 -5.44
CA MET A 54 14.39 10.00 -5.45
C MET A 54 13.40 8.90 -5.04
N ILE A 55 13.85 7.72 -4.61
CA ILE A 55 12.97 6.65 -4.10
C ILE A 55 12.20 7.18 -2.88
N GLY A 56 10.89 6.97 -2.82
CA GLY A 56 10.05 7.51 -1.76
C GLY A 56 9.61 8.97 -1.93
N VAL A 57 9.94 9.61 -3.06
CA VAL A 57 9.37 10.92 -3.39
C VAL A 57 8.00 10.73 -4.05
N LEU A 58 6.99 11.42 -3.53
CA LEU A 58 5.62 11.42 -4.03
C LEU A 58 5.56 11.95 -5.47
N PRO A 59 4.67 11.41 -6.34
CA PRO A 59 4.42 11.99 -7.66
C PRO A 59 4.05 13.48 -7.58
N ASP A 60 4.65 14.28 -8.47
CA ASP A 60 4.49 15.73 -8.48
C ASP A 60 3.03 16.16 -8.55
N ARG A 61 2.70 17.27 -7.88
CA ARG A 61 1.32 17.80 -7.79
C ARG A 61 0.68 17.97 -9.17
N ALA A 62 1.39 18.54 -10.14
CA ALA A 62 0.87 18.72 -11.50
C ALA A 62 0.49 17.39 -12.17
N LEU A 63 1.32 16.35 -12.01
CA LEU A 63 1.07 15.02 -12.55
C LEU A 63 -0.07 14.30 -11.79
N ALA A 64 -0.20 14.53 -10.48
CA ALA A 64 -1.31 14.00 -9.71
C ALA A 64 -2.68 14.59 -10.12
N PHE A 65 -2.71 15.86 -10.54
CA PHE A 65 -3.95 16.52 -11.00
C PHE A 65 -4.16 16.46 -12.52
N SER A 66 -3.24 15.88 -13.31
CA SER A 66 -3.45 15.62 -14.74
C SER A 66 -4.22 14.33 -15.05
N ASN A 67 -4.74 13.65 -14.02
CA ASN A 67 -5.57 12.43 -14.10
C ASN A 67 -5.02 11.29 -15.00
N PRO A 68 -3.76 10.84 -14.82
CA PRO A 68 -3.26 9.65 -15.52
C PRO A 68 -4.03 8.38 -15.13
N PRO A 69 -3.95 7.27 -15.91
CA PRO A 69 -4.66 6.03 -15.56
C PRO A 69 -4.18 5.40 -14.24
N ALA A 70 -2.89 5.55 -13.93
CA ALA A 70 -2.29 5.15 -12.65
C ALA A 70 -1.10 6.07 -12.34
N LEU A 71 -0.72 6.14 -11.06
CA LEU A 71 0.55 6.73 -10.64
C LEU A 71 1.42 5.66 -10.00
N SER A 72 2.69 5.67 -10.36
CA SER A 72 3.69 4.74 -9.82
C SER A 72 4.64 5.52 -8.90
N MET A 73 5.21 4.86 -7.90
CA MET A 73 6.34 5.40 -7.15
C MET A 73 7.26 4.29 -6.67
N ARG A 74 8.56 4.57 -6.62
CA ARG A 74 9.55 3.63 -6.08
C ARG A 74 9.58 3.74 -4.56
N ILE A 75 9.68 2.62 -3.85
CA ILE A 75 9.72 2.58 -2.38
C ILE A 75 10.78 1.59 -1.88
N ILE A 76 11.50 1.96 -0.81
CA ILE A 76 12.40 1.09 -0.05
C ILE A 76 11.56 0.19 0.85
N GLY A 77 11.71 -1.13 0.70
CA GLY A 77 10.98 -2.14 1.44
C GLY A 77 11.74 -2.80 2.59
N LYS A 78 11.12 -3.86 3.15
CA LYS A 78 11.81 -4.85 3.99
C LYS A 78 13.13 -5.29 3.35
N GLY A 79 14.19 -5.39 4.16
CA GLY A 79 15.53 -5.76 3.67
C GLY A 79 16.14 -4.71 2.73
N ARG A 80 15.59 -3.48 2.73
CA ARG A 80 15.96 -2.36 1.85
C ARG A 80 15.80 -2.69 0.35
N LYS A 81 15.02 -3.73 -0.01
CA LYS A 81 14.70 -4.05 -1.41
C LYS A 81 13.79 -2.97 -2.00
N VAL A 82 14.14 -2.40 -3.14
CA VAL A 82 13.32 -1.38 -3.81
C VAL A 82 12.25 -2.05 -4.67
N ARG A 83 11.00 -1.59 -4.56
CA ARG A 83 9.88 -2.03 -5.39
C ARG A 83 9.09 -0.87 -5.97
N LEU A 84 8.36 -1.12 -7.04
CA LEU A 84 7.41 -0.18 -7.61
C LEU A 84 6.04 -0.37 -6.93
N CYS A 85 5.45 0.71 -6.44
CA CYS A 85 4.12 0.74 -5.88
C CYS A 85 3.20 1.56 -6.80
N HIS A 86 2.03 1.01 -7.14
CA HIS A 86 1.04 1.71 -7.96
C HIS A 86 -0.10 2.19 -7.07
N ALA A 87 -0.42 3.48 -7.17
CA ALA A 87 -1.50 4.13 -6.45
C ALA A 87 -2.56 4.64 -7.41
N ARG A 88 -3.83 4.53 -7.00
CA ARG A 88 -4.93 5.22 -7.67
C ARG A 88 -4.70 6.73 -7.57
N VAL A 89 -4.91 7.46 -8.66
CA VAL A 89 -4.70 8.93 -8.70
C VAL A 89 -5.41 9.66 -7.56
N GLY A 90 -6.67 9.33 -7.28
CA GLY A 90 -7.44 9.93 -6.19
C GLY A 90 -6.79 9.78 -4.80
N TRP A 91 -5.96 8.75 -4.57
CA TRP A 91 -5.18 8.62 -3.34
C TRP A 91 -4.04 9.64 -3.30
N ILE A 92 -3.25 9.76 -4.37
CA ILE A 92 -2.17 10.76 -4.45
C ILE A 92 -2.72 12.19 -4.40
N GLN A 93 -3.86 12.47 -5.05
CA GLN A 93 -4.59 13.73 -4.91
C GLN A 93 -5.04 13.98 -3.46
N SER A 94 -5.50 12.96 -2.74
CA SER A 94 -5.84 13.09 -1.31
C SER A 94 -4.61 13.41 -0.45
N LEU A 95 -3.44 12.85 -0.76
CA LEU A 95 -2.18 13.21 -0.10
C LEU A 95 -1.78 14.67 -0.40
N TRP A 96 -1.95 15.15 -1.64
CA TRP A 96 -1.74 16.56 -1.97
C TRP A 96 -2.76 17.49 -1.28
N ASN A 97 -4.02 17.09 -1.15
CA ASN A 97 -5.01 17.85 -0.38
C ASN A 97 -4.64 17.93 1.12
N PHE A 98 -4.02 16.88 1.68
CA PHE A 98 -3.46 16.92 3.03
C PHE A 98 -2.28 17.90 3.13
N VAL A 99 -1.37 17.92 2.14
CA VAL A 99 -0.25 18.88 2.06
C VAL A 99 -0.76 20.32 1.98
N ASP A 100 -1.69 20.59 1.07
CA ASP A 100 -2.19 21.93 0.76
C ASP A 100 -3.08 22.51 1.86
N GLY A 101 -3.72 21.66 2.68
CA GLY A 101 -4.59 22.07 3.79
C GLY A 101 -4.00 21.74 5.16
N PRO A 102 -4.41 20.64 5.82
CA PRO A 102 -4.05 20.31 7.20
C PRO A 102 -2.56 20.42 7.54
N ARG A 103 -1.67 19.94 6.66
CA ARG A 103 -0.21 19.99 6.87
C ARG A 103 0.30 21.43 6.90
N ARG A 104 -0.11 22.25 5.93
CA ARG A 104 0.20 23.69 5.88
C ARG A 104 -0.32 24.43 7.12
N ASP A 105 -1.51 24.07 7.61
CA ASP A 105 -2.10 24.67 8.81
C ASP A 105 -1.40 24.25 10.11
N ILE A 106 -0.80 23.06 10.17
CA ILE A 106 0.10 22.66 11.27
C ILE A 106 1.37 23.52 11.24
N LEU A 107 2.07 23.59 10.10
CA LEU A 107 3.33 24.33 9.98
C LEU A 107 3.15 25.81 10.30
N ARG A 108 2.10 26.44 9.73
CA ARG A 108 1.75 27.85 9.98
C ARG A 108 1.50 28.14 11.46
N ARG A 109 0.80 27.25 12.19
CA ARG A 109 0.51 27.44 13.63
C ARG A 109 1.76 27.33 14.52
N ASN A 110 2.74 26.53 14.10
CA ASN A 110 4.03 26.40 14.79
C ASN A 110 5.09 27.41 14.29
N GLY A 111 4.73 28.36 13.41
CA GLY A 111 5.65 29.38 12.87
C GLY A 111 6.71 28.83 11.90
N ILE A 112 6.57 27.59 11.42
CA ILE A 112 7.55 26.93 10.56
C ILE A 112 7.35 27.40 9.12
N ALA A 113 8.37 28.05 8.54
CA ALA A 113 8.34 28.46 7.14
C ALA A 113 8.49 27.26 6.20
N ASN A 114 7.96 27.38 4.96
CA ASN A 114 8.02 26.30 3.97
C ASN A 114 9.45 25.85 3.59
N VAL A 115 10.46 26.71 3.81
CA VAL A 115 11.88 26.39 3.55
C VAL A 115 12.51 25.55 4.65
N ASP A 116 12.03 25.68 5.89
CA ASP A 116 12.50 24.94 7.07
C ASP A 116 11.63 23.69 7.34
N ALA A 117 10.47 23.60 6.68
CA ALA A 117 9.56 22.48 6.79
C ALA A 117 10.21 21.17 6.29
N THR A 118 10.06 20.11 7.09
CA THR A 118 10.61 18.79 6.73
C THR A 118 10.08 18.26 5.40
N ALA A 119 10.87 17.46 4.70
CA ALA A 119 10.45 16.78 3.47
C ALA A 119 9.39 15.68 3.70
N HIS A 120 9.23 15.19 4.94
CA HIS A 120 8.27 14.15 5.26
C HIS A 120 6.83 14.62 5.08
N LEU A 121 6.04 13.86 4.32
CA LEU A 121 4.63 14.09 4.05
C LEU A 121 3.84 14.19 5.36
N PHE A 122 3.88 13.13 6.18
CA PHE A 122 3.19 13.07 7.45
C PHE A 122 4.01 13.71 8.57
N ILE A 123 3.39 14.66 9.26
CA ILE A 123 3.95 15.38 10.41
C ILE A 123 3.00 15.25 11.61
N ASP A 124 3.53 15.41 12.81
CA ASP A 124 2.74 15.51 14.04
C ASP A 124 2.18 16.93 14.27
N SER A 125 1.64 17.20 15.46
CA SER A 125 1.06 18.49 15.82
C SER A 125 2.08 19.63 15.97
N GLU A 126 3.36 19.30 16.16
CA GLU A 126 4.47 20.26 16.34
C GLU A 126 5.15 20.57 15.00
N GLY A 127 4.85 19.78 13.96
CA GLY A 127 5.42 19.92 12.61
C GLY A 127 6.61 18.99 12.34
N SER A 128 6.95 18.13 13.31
CA SER A 128 8.02 17.15 13.21
C SER A 128 7.57 15.91 12.41
N PRO A 129 8.50 15.15 11.78
CA PRO A 129 8.17 13.92 11.05
C PRO A 129 7.41 12.91 11.91
N LEU A 130 6.24 12.47 11.45
CA LEU A 130 5.39 11.57 12.24
C LEU A 130 6.10 10.24 12.49
N SER A 131 6.26 9.87 13.76
CA SER A 131 6.91 8.62 14.15
C SER A 131 6.01 7.40 13.92
N ASN A 132 6.64 6.25 13.70
CA ASN A 132 6.00 4.94 13.58
C ASN A 132 5.04 4.67 14.77
N GLY A 133 5.51 4.92 15.99
CA GLY A 133 4.69 4.77 17.21
C GLY A 133 3.48 5.72 17.24
N ALA A 134 3.61 6.95 16.74
CA ALA A 134 2.49 7.89 16.63
C ALA A 134 1.47 7.45 15.57
N LEU A 135 1.92 6.94 14.42
CA LEU A 135 1.04 6.40 13.37
C LEU A 135 0.27 5.16 13.87
N SER A 136 0.92 4.27 14.62
CA SER A 136 0.27 3.09 15.22
C SER A 136 -0.79 3.48 16.26
N LYS A 137 -0.51 4.50 17.08
CA LYS A 137 -1.49 5.10 18.00
C LYS A 137 -2.65 5.75 17.25
N ALA A 138 -2.42 6.40 16.11
CA ALA A 138 -3.48 6.98 15.28
C ALA A 138 -4.42 5.90 14.71
N ILE A 139 -3.87 4.79 14.19
CA ILE A 139 -4.67 3.63 13.74
C ILE A 139 -5.48 3.06 14.90
N THR A 140 -4.89 2.94 16.10
CA THR A 140 -5.59 2.42 17.29
C THR A 140 -6.77 3.33 17.69
N ARG A 141 -6.56 4.65 17.80
CA ARG A 141 -7.63 5.63 18.06
C ARG A 141 -8.76 5.57 17.02
N ALA A 142 -8.44 5.30 15.76
CA ALA A 142 -9.44 5.13 14.70
C ALA A 142 -10.29 3.87 14.92
N ASN A 143 -9.70 2.76 15.38
CA ASN A 143 -10.45 1.56 15.78
C ASN A 143 -11.36 1.84 16.97
N ASP A 144 -10.84 2.46 18.03
CA ASP A 144 -11.60 2.74 19.25
C ASP A 144 -12.84 3.62 18.98
N ARG A 145 -12.70 4.55 18.01
CA ARG A 145 -13.80 5.41 17.53
C ARG A 145 -14.80 4.68 16.65
N LEU A 146 -14.34 3.86 15.70
CA LEU A 146 -15.20 3.20 14.70
C LEU A 146 -15.85 1.92 15.22
N LYS A 147 -15.26 1.29 16.26
CA LYS A 147 -15.67 0.00 16.84
C LYS A 147 -15.99 -1.07 15.76
N PRO A 148 -15.08 -1.32 14.80
CA PRO A 148 -15.33 -2.29 13.74
C PRO A 148 -15.42 -3.71 14.33
N SER A 149 -16.20 -4.58 13.68
CA SER A 149 -16.31 -6.00 14.05
C SER A 149 -14.98 -6.75 13.97
N VAL A 150 -14.05 -6.28 13.13
CA VAL A 150 -12.68 -6.78 13.01
C VAL A 150 -11.71 -5.62 13.19
N ARG A 151 -10.70 -5.80 14.06
CA ARG A 151 -9.67 -4.78 14.30
C ARG A 151 -8.87 -4.50 13.03
N ILE A 152 -8.91 -3.24 12.59
CA ILE A 152 -8.17 -2.73 11.45
C ILE A 152 -6.75 -2.39 11.89
N THR A 153 -5.77 -3.08 11.32
CA THR A 153 -4.34 -2.77 11.47
C THR A 153 -3.74 -2.51 10.09
N ALA A 154 -2.51 -1.99 10.02
CA ALA A 154 -1.79 -1.93 8.74
C ALA A 154 -1.70 -3.31 8.07
N HIS A 155 -1.55 -4.38 8.87
CA HIS A 155 -1.55 -5.77 8.41
C HIS A 155 -2.95 -6.31 8.03
N THR A 156 -4.04 -5.74 8.55
CA THR A 156 -5.39 -6.06 8.08
C THR A 156 -5.64 -5.36 6.74
N CYS A 157 -5.29 -4.08 6.61
CA CYS A 157 -5.38 -3.32 5.36
C CYS A 157 -4.53 -3.93 4.24
N ARG A 158 -3.32 -4.40 4.58
CA ARG A 158 -2.43 -5.25 3.76
C ARG A 158 -3.21 -6.38 3.07
N HIS A 159 -3.85 -7.23 3.86
CA HIS A 159 -4.57 -8.40 3.39
C HIS A 159 -5.82 -8.02 2.61
N LEU A 160 -6.61 -7.06 3.11
CA LEU A 160 -7.79 -6.55 2.42
C LEU A 160 -7.42 -6.05 1.01
N HIS A 161 -6.35 -5.27 0.86
CA HIS A 161 -5.91 -4.80 -0.46
C HIS A 161 -5.59 -5.96 -1.41
N ALA A 162 -4.83 -6.96 -0.97
CA ALA A 162 -4.49 -8.12 -1.78
C ALA A 162 -5.74 -8.93 -2.19
N CYS A 163 -6.63 -9.24 -1.24
CA CYS A 163 -7.85 -9.97 -1.50
C CYS A 163 -8.81 -9.18 -2.41
N TYR A 164 -9.01 -7.87 -2.21
CA TYR A 164 -9.85 -7.05 -3.10
C TYR A 164 -9.25 -6.92 -4.51
N PHE A 165 -7.92 -6.81 -4.64
CA PHE A 165 -7.25 -6.76 -5.93
C PHE A 165 -7.49 -8.05 -6.73
N LEU A 166 -7.19 -9.21 -6.14
CA LEU A 166 -7.42 -10.51 -6.77
C LEU A 166 -8.90 -10.75 -7.05
N LYS A 167 -9.78 -10.47 -6.09
CA LYS A 167 -11.23 -10.57 -6.22
C LYS A 167 -11.73 -9.83 -7.46
N HIS A 168 -11.40 -8.54 -7.60
CA HIS A 168 -11.88 -7.76 -8.74
C HIS A 168 -11.32 -8.24 -10.08
N HIS A 169 -10.09 -8.76 -10.12
CA HIS A 169 -9.56 -9.40 -11.33
C HIS A 169 -10.30 -10.70 -11.67
N ILE A 170 -10.61 -11.53 -10.68
CA ILE A 170 -11.37 -12.77 -10.88
C ILE A 170 -12.79 -12.47 -11.35
N GLU A 171 -13.50 -11.56 -10.68
CA GLU A 171 -14.85 -11.12 -11.04
C GLU A 171 -14.91 -10.56 -12.46
N ALA A 172 -13.97 -9.68 -12.82
CA ALA A 172 -13.91 -9.09 -14.16
C ALA A 172 -13.65 -10.15 -15.24
N ARG A 173 -12.80 -11.14 -14.96
CA ARG A 173 -12.47 -12.19 -15.93
C ARG A 173 -13.59 -13.22 -16.07
N ALA A 174 -14.27 -13.57 -14.98
CA ALA A 174 -15.44 -14.42 -14.97
C ALA A 174 -16.61 -13.79 -15.77
N ALA A 175 -16.86 -12.50 -15.54
CA ALA A 175 -17.84 -11.72 -16.31
C ALA A 175 -17.52 -11.67 -17.81
N GLN A 176 -16.24 -11.50 -18.19
CA GLN A 176 -15.81 -11.58 -19.60
C GLN A 176 -16.04 -12.97 -20.24
N ALA A 177 -15.98 -14.04 -19.44
CA ALA A 177 -16.25 -15.41 -19.88
C ALA A 177 -17.75 -15.76 -19.85
N GLY A 178 -18.62 -14.89 -19.34
CA GLY A 178 -20.04 -15.17 -19.12
C GLY A 178 -20.31 -16.16 -17.98
N ILE A 179 -19.32 -16.41 -17.11
CA ILE A 179 -19.42 -17.36 -16.00
C ILE A 179 -19.71 -16.59 -14.71
N PRO A 180 -20.81 -16.88 -14.00
CA PRO A 180 -21.05 -16.37 -12.65
C PRO A 180 -19.93 -16.78 -11.68
N VAL A 181 -19.51 -15.86 -10.80
CA VAL A 181 -18.37 -16.07 -9.89
C VAL A 181 -18.62 -17.22 -8.91
N ASP A 182 -19.89 -17.46 -8.56
CA ASP A 182 -20.35 -18.57 -7.75
C ASP A 182 -20.42 -19.92 -8.50
N GLN A 183 -20.17 -19.95 -9.81
CA GLN A 183 -20.06 -21.17 -10.62
C GLN A 183 -18.60 -21.54 -10.97
N LEU A 184 -17.61 -20.71 -10.58
CA LEU A 184 -16.20 -21.01 -10.81
C LEU A 184 -15.74 -22.20 -9.95
N THR A 185 -15.03 -23.15 -10.57
CA THR A 185 -14.32 -24.21 -9.83
C THR A 185 -13.06 -23.67 -9.16
N HIS A 186 -12.51 -24.46 -8.24
CA HIS A 186 -11.22 -24.19 -7.59
C HIS A 186 -10.10 -23.91 -8.63
N GLU A 187 -9.98 -24.77 -9.63
CA GLU A 187 -8.99 -24.70 -10.70
C GLU A 187 -9.18 -23.45 -11.57
N GLN A 188 -10.43 -23.10 -11.88
CA GLN A 188 -10.74 -21.90 -12.66
C GLN A 188 -10.37 -20.62 -11.90
N ILE A 189 -10.66 -20.54 -10.59
CA ILE A 189 -10.25 -19.41 -9.76
C ILE A 189 -8.72 -19.28 -9.77
N TYR A 190 -8.01 -20.38 -9.58
CA TYR A 190 -6.54 -20.42 -9.62
C TYR A 190 -5.95 -19.95 -10.95
N GLN A 191 -6.42 -20.50 -12.07
CA GLN A 191 -5.98 -20.13 -13.42
C GLN A 191 -6.23 -18.66 -13.74
N ILE A 192 -7.36 -18.11 -13.29
CA ILE A 192 -7.69 -16.69 -13.48
C ILE A 192 -6.83 -15.80 -12.57
N ALA A 193 -6.55 -16.23 -11.34
CA ALA A 193 -5.87 -15.44 -10.33
C ALA A 193 -4.34 -15.44 -10.45
N GLU A 194 -3.71 -16.43 -11.10
CA GLU A 194 -2.24 -16.58 -11.13
C GLU A 194 -1.54 -15.32 -11.63
N LEU A 195 -1.85 -14.83 -12.83
CA LEU A 195 -1.17 -13.66 -13.40
C LEU A 195 -1.37 -12.38 -12.55
N PRO A 196 -2.60 -12.03 -12.12
CA PRO A 196 -2.81 -10.99 -11.11
C PRO A 196 -1.98 -11.20 -9.84
N ALA A 197 -1.87 -12.43 -9.33
CA ALA A 197 -1.08 -12.75 -8.14
C ALA A 197 0.43 -12.60 -8.37
N ARG A 198 0.95 -12.87 -9.57
CA ARG A 198 2.36 -12.60 -9.95
C ARG A 198 2.66 -11.11 -9.99
N THR A 199 1.79 -10.30 -10.60
CA THR A 199 1.92 -8.83 -10.57
C THR A 199 1.86 -8.31 -9.14
N LEU A 200 0.92 -8.85 -8.36
CA LEU A 200 0.74 -8.50 -6.97
C LEU A 200 2.01 -8.84 -6.16
N GLN A 201 2.56 -10.06 -6.23
CA GLN A 201 3.81 -10.50 -5.59
C GLN A 201 4.94 -9.45 -5.68
N LEU A 202 5.11 -8.83 -6.86
CA LEU A 202 6.11 -7.78 -7.10
C LEU A 202 5.81 -6.47 -6.36
N HIS A 203 4.58 -5.94 -6.44
CA HIS A 203 4.15 -4.74 -5.69
C HIS A 203 4.23 -4.96 -4.17
N LEU A 204 4.02 -6.20 -3.78
CA LEU A 204 3.98 -6.71 -2.42
C LEU A 204 5.38 -6.98 -1.84
N GLY A 205 6.39 -7.11 -2.69
CA GLY A 205 7.77 -7.41 -2.27
C GLY A 205 7.92 -8.81 -1.67
N HIS A 206 7.07 -9.76 -2.09
CA HIS A 206 7.15 -11.15 -1.67
C HIS A 206 8.24 -11.89 -2.45
N GLU A 207 9.06 -12.65 -1.74
CA GLU A 207 10.18 -13.41 -2.31
C GLU A 207 9.67 -14.69 -2.98
N HIS A 208 8.73 -15.36 -2.32
CA HIS A 208 8.06 -16.58 -2.76
C HIS A 208 6.66 -16.26 -3.28
N PHE A 209 6.17 -17.04 -4.25
CA PHE A 209 4.84 -16.84 -4.83
C PHE A 209 3.75 -17.33 -3.88
N GLU A 210 4.06 -18.41 -3.16
CA GLU A 210 3.29 -19.10 -2.12
C GLU A 210 2.79 -18.14 -1.02
N ASP A 211 3.63 -17.16 -0.63
CA ASP A 211 3.28 -16.05 0.29
C ASP A 211 2.12 -15.18 -0.25
N THR A 212 1.93 -15.14 -1.57
CA THR A 212 0.90 -14.37 -2.29
C THR A 212 -0.29 -15.25 -2.68
N GLU A 213 -0.03 -16.49 -3.06
CA GLU A 213 -1.01 -17.54 -3.36
C GLU A 213 -1.97 -17.79 -2.18
N THR A 214 -1.47 -17.62 -0.95
CA THR A 214 -2.30 -17.60 0.27
C THR A 214 -3.54 -16.68 0.17
N TYR A 215 -3.50 -15.61 -0.63
CA TYR A 215 -4.67 -14.74 -0.87
C TYR A 215 -5.69 -15.32 -1.85
N ILE A 216 -5.25 -16.17 -2.78
CA ILE A 216 -6.15 -16.94 -3.66
C ILE A 216 -6.91 -17.94 -2.79
N GLU A 217 -6.21 -18.68 -1.92
CA GLU A 217 -6.81 -19.59 -0.94
C GLU A 217 -7.82 -18.90 -0.02
N MET A 218 -7.47 -17.74 0.55
CA MET A 218 -8.40 -16.97 1.39
C MET A 218 -9.70 -16.59 0.64
N LEU A 219 -9.62 -16.27 -0.66
CA LEU A 219 -10.80 -15.98 -1.48
C LEU A 219 -11.61 -17.24 -1.79
N ILE A 220 -10.94 -18.33 -2.18
CA ILE A 220 -11.54 -19.63 -2.44
C ILE A 220 -12.30 -20.13 -1.21
N HIS A 221 -11.66 -20.11 -0.03
CA HIS A 221 -12.32 -20.43 1.24
C HIS A 221 -13.53 -19.51 1.51
N SER A 222 -13.43 -18.21 1.23
CA SER A 222 -14.55 -17.27 1.44
C SER A 222 -15.74 -17.48 0.49
N TRP A 223 -15.53 -18.07 -0.69
CA TRP A 223 -16.56 -18.24 -1.73
C TRP A 223 -17.10 -19.66 -1.84
N LEU A 224 -16.25 -20.68 -1.65
CA LEU A 224 -16.63 -22.09 -1.86
C LEU A 224 -17.01 -22.77 -0.54
N ALA A 225 -16.30 -22.50 0.57
CA ALA A 225 -16.59 -23.18 1.84
C ALA A 225 -18.06 -22.99 2.32
N PRO A 226 -18.68 -21.80 2.21
CA PRO A 226 -20.10 -21.64 2.58
C PRO A 226 -21.06 -22.55 1.79
N LYS A 227 -20.73 -22.91 0.54
CA LYS A 227 -21.56 -23.80 -0.29
C LYS A 227 -21.47 -25.25 0.18
N PHE A 228 -20.27 -25.72 0.52
CA PHE A 228 -20.07 -27.07 1.05
C PHE A 228 -20.77 -27.24 2.42
N TYR A 229 -20.69 -26.23 3.30
CA TYR A 229 -21.44 -26.22 4.55
C TYR A 229 -22.96 -26.09 4.32
N GLY A 230 -23.41 -25.32 3.33
CA GLY A 230 -24.82 -25.24 2.93
C GLY A 230 -25.39 -26.60 2.51
N ALA A 231 -24.76 -27.27 1.54
CA ALA A 231 -25.18 -28.58 1.07
C ALA A 231 -25.14 -29.66 2.16
N TRP A 232 -24.16 -29.59 3.08
CA TRP A 232 -24.11 -30.47 4.25
C TRP A 232 -25.27 -30.22 5.22
N ASN A 233 -25.59 -28.95 5.50
CA ASN A 233 -26.72 -28.60 6.37
C ASN A 233 -28.06 -29.01 5.74
N GLU A 234 -28.26 -28.80 4.44
CA GLU A 234 -29.45 -29.28 3.71
C GLU A 234 -29.62 -30.80 3.80
N ALA A 235 -28.52 -31.55 3.71
CA ALA A 235 -28.52 -33.01 3.89
C ALA A 235 -28.82 -33.45 5.33
N LEU A 236 -28.44 -32.66 6.35
CA LEU A 236 -28.80 -32.92 7.74
C LEU A 236 -30.26 -32.55 8.04
N ASP A 237 -30.74 -31.43 7.51
CA ASP A 237 -32.10 -30.94 7.74
C ASP A 237 -33.12 -31.88 7.08
N GLY A 238 -32.82 -32.42 5.89
CA GLY A 238 -33.64 -33.41 5.17
C GLY A 238 -33.65 -34.83 5.76
N LEU A 239 -32.98 -35.06 6.89
CA LEU A 239 -33.04 -36.33 7.66
C LEU A 239 -34.02 -36.27 8.85
N ASN A 240 -34.71 -35.13 9.06
CA ASN A 240 -35.74 -34.93 10.09
C ASN A 240 -37.16 -34.92 9.51
#